data_AF-E1SUS5-F1
#
_entry.id   AF-E1SUS5-F1
#
_cell.length_a   1.000
_cell.length_b   1.000
_cell.length_c   1.000
_cell.angle_alpha   90.00
_cell.angle_beta   90.00
_cell.angle_gamma   90.00
#
_symmetry.space_group_name_H-M   'P 1'
#
loop_
_entity.id
_entity.type
_entity.pdbx_description
1 polymer ?
#
loop_
_entity_poly.entity_id
_entity_poly.type
_entity_poly.pdbx_seq_one_letter_code
_entity_poly.pdbx_strand_id
1 'polypeptide(L)'
;MKHTATDWTLRIYMALAFASSLCAVVSLVWAVDKHLYAKELHQQLAEVHTQASQEHQKMAELMAQNRELNSRLAEYQRREAVRQNAAQTGQAQLLEVQPNGVKVMQEPHGGVRYTGR
;
A
#
# COMPACT_ATOMS: atom_id res chain seq x y z
N MET A 1 -47.52 1.18 69.89
CA MET A 1 -46.10 1.45 69.52
C MET A 1 -45.70 0.54 68.35
N LYS A 2 -45.93 0.97 67.10
CA LYS A 2 -45.53 0.26 65.88
C LYS A 2 -45.22 1.29 64.77
N HIS A 3 -44.21 2.13 64.96
CA HIS A 3 -43.82 3.12 63.95
C HIS A 3 -42.33 3.08 63.58
N THR A 4 -41.51 2.24 64.22
CA THR A 4 -40.05 2.24 64.02
C THR A 4 -39.54 1.29 62.93
N ALA A 5 -40.30 0.25 62.58
CA ALA A 5 -39.85 -0.75 61.61
C ALA A 5 -39.88 -0.24 60.16
N THR A 6 -40.87 0.59 59.81
CA THR A 6 -41.12 1.07 58.44
C THR A 6 -40.09 2.12 57.98
N ASP A 7 -39.65 2.98 58.90
CA ASP A 7 -38.63 4.00 58.62
C ASP A 7 -37.23 3.39 58.37
N TRP A 8 -36.92 2.28 59.05
CA TRP A 8 -35.63 1.61 58.89
C TRP A 8 -35.52 0.91 57.54
N THR A 9 -36.59 0.23 57.09
CA THR A 9 -36.63 -0.37 55.75
C THR A 9 -36.54 0.68 54.66
N LEU A 10 -37.23 1.81 54.79
CA LEU A 10 -37.20 2.89 53.80
C LEU A 10 -35.79 3.50 53.66
N ARG A 11 -35.07 3.68 54.77
CA ARG A 11 -33.68 4.15 54.78
C ARG A 11 -32.73 3.15 54.12
N ILE A 12 -32.93 1.85 54.34
CA ILE A 12 -32.15 0.80 53.68
C ILE A 12 -32.40 0.78 52.17
N TYR A 13 -33.66 0.89 51.74
CA TYR A 13 -33.99 0.97 50.31
C TYR A 13 -33.38 2.21 49.65
N MET A 14 -33.41 3.37 50.31
CA MET A 14 -32.75 4.58 49.80
C MET A 14 -31.22 4.42 49.73
N ALA A 15 -30.59 3.81 50.74
CA ALA A 15 -29.16 3.54 50.74
C ALA A 15 -28.76 2.56 49.62
N LEU A 16 -29.56 1.51 49.40
CA LEU A 16 -29.36 0.55 48.31
C LEU A 16 -29.54 1.20 46.94
N ALA A 17 -30.59 2.01 46.76
CA ALA A 17 -30.84 2.73 45.51
C ALA A 17 -29.71 3.72 45.19
N PHE A 18 -29.20 4.42 46.21
CA PHE A 18 -28.06 5.31 46.08
C PHE A 18 -26.78 4.54 45.75
N ALA A 19 -26.52 3.42 46.43
CA ALA A 19 -25.39 2.56 46.14
C ALA A 19 -25.45 1.99 44.72
N SER A 20 -26.61 1.53 44.25
CA SER A 20 -26.78 1.05 42.88
C SER A 20 -26.60 2.16 41.85
N SER A 21 -27.07 3.38 42.16
CA SER A 21 -26.87 4.55 41.30
C SER A 21 -25.39 4.91 41.20
N LEU A 22 -24.65 4.87 42.31
CA LEU A 22 -23.21 5.10 42.31
C LEU A 22 -22.46 4.03 41.54
N CYS A 23 -22.79 2.75 41.74
CA CYS A 23 -22.23 1.66 40.95
C CYS A 23 -22.48 1.84 39.46
N ALA A 24 -23.70 2.23 39.05
CA ALA A 24 -24.03 2.48 37.66
C ALA A 24 -23.18 3.62 37.06
N VAL A 25 -22.99 4.72 37.80
CA VAL A 25 -22.14 5.83 37.36
C VAL A 25 -20.69 5.41 37.23
N VAL A 26 -20.15 4.66 38.20
CA VAL A 26 -18.77 4.14 38.13
C VAL A 26 -18.58 3.20 36.94
N SER A 27 -19.53 2.29 36.70
CA SER A 27 -19.50 1.41 35.53
C SER A 27 -19.56 2.20 34.22
N LEU A 28 -20.37 3.26 34.16
CA LEU A 28 -20.47 4.11 32.98
C LEU A 28 -19.19 4.89 32.70
N VAL A 29 -18.57 5.48 33.73
CA VAL A 29 -17.28 6.16 33.61
C VAL A 29 -16.20 5.20 33.12
N TRP A 30 -16.16 3.98 33.69
CA TRP A 30 -15.20 2.96 33.26
C TRP A 30 -15.44 2.50 31.82
N ALA A 31 -16.69 2.35 31.40
CA ALA A 31 -17.03 1.99 30.03
C ALA A 31 -16.65 3.10 29.04
N VAL A 32 -16.85 4.37 29.39
CA VAL A 32 -16.44 5.52 28.57
C VAL A 32 -14.92 5.56 28.44
N ASP A 33 -14.19 5.38 29.53
CA ASP A 33 -12.72 5.34 29.53
C ASP A 33 -12.19 4.24 28.59
N LYS A 34 -12.74 3.02 28.70
CA LYS A 34 -12.40 1.91 27.79
C LYS A 34 -12.75 2.20 26.34
N HIS A 35 -13.88 2.84 26.08
CA HIS A 35 -14.29 3.20 24.73
C HIS A 35 -13.38 4.27 24.12
N LEU A 36 -12.96 5.27 24.90
CA LEU A 36 -12.00 6.30 24.46
C LEU A 36 -10.65 5.66 24.13
N TYR A 37 -10.15 4.79 25.00
CA TYR A 37 -8.91 4.05 24.76
C TYR A 37 -9.00 3.17 23.50
N ALA A 38 -10.11 2.45 23.32
CA ALA A 38 -10.34 1.64 22.12
C ALA A 38 -10.38 2.49 20.85
N LYS A 39 -10.99 3.68 20.89
CA LYS A 39 -11.04 4.61 19.76
C LYS A 39 -9.66 5.13 19.38
N GLU A 40 -8.86 5.51 20.37
CA GLU A 40 -7.48 5.96 20.15
C GLU A 40 -6.62 4.83 19.55
N LEU A 41 -6.75 3.61 20.08
CA LEU A 41 -6.06 2.45 19.52
C LEU A 41 -6.49 2.18 18.06
N HIS A 42 -7.78 2.33 17.75
CA HIS A 42 -8.31 2.15 16.40
C HIS A 42 -7.79 3.23 15.43
N GLN A 43 -7.67 4.47 15.90
CA GLN A 43 -7.08 5.56 15.12
C GLN A 43 -5.61 5.30 14.84
N GLN A 44 -4.82 4.91 15.85
CA GLN A 44 -3.42 4.54 15.67
C GLN A 44 -3.27 3.37 14.69
N LEU A 45 -4.11 2.35 14.78
CA LEU A 45 -4.07 1.21 13.87
C LEU A 45 -4.39 1.63 12.43
N ALA A 46 -5.37 2.52 12.24
CA ALA A 46 -5.72 3.06 10.93
C ALA A 46 -4.57 3.91 10.34
N GLU A 47 -3.89 4.70 11.16
CA GLU A 47 -2.71 5.47 10.73
C GLU A 47 -1.56 4.55 10.31
N VAL A 48 -1.24 3.52 11.11
CA VAL A 48 -0.22 2.54 10.75
C VAL A 48 -0.60 1.80 9.46
N HIS A 49 -1.87 1.44 9.30
CA HIS A 49 -2.33 0.75 8.10
C HIS A 49 -2.24 1.63 6.85
N THR A 50 -2.61 2.91 6.96
CA THR A 50 -2.49 3.86 5.84
C THR A 50 -1.03 4.09 5.47
N GLN A 51 -0.12 4.27 6.44
CA GLN A 51 1.32 4.37 6.17
C GLN A 51 1.86 3.11 5.49
N ALA A 52 1.54 1.93 6.01
CA ALA A 52 1.97 0.66 5.41
C ALA A 52 1.45 0.49 3.97
N SER A 53 0.23 0.96 3.69
CA SER A 53 -0.34 0.92 2.33
C SER A 53 0.40 1.86 1.36
N GLN A 54 0.80 3.05 1.83
CA GLN A 54 1.58 4.01 1.04
C GLN A 54 2.97 3.47 0.75
N GLU A 55 3.63 2.85 1.73
CA GLU A 55 4.93 2.20 1.51
C GLU A 55 4.85 1.05 0.52
N HIS A 56 3.81 0.21 0.59
CA HIS A 56 3.57 -0.86 -0.39
C HIS A 56 3.37 -0.31 -1.80
N GLN A 57 2.59 0.77 -1.96
CA GLN A 57 2.40 1.43 -3.26
C GLN A 57 3.71 1.96 -3.81
N LYS A 58 4.51 2.65 -2.99
CA LYS A 58 5.83 3.15 -3.38
C LYS A 58 6.78 2.02 -3.78
N MET A 59 6.77 0.90 -3.04
CA MET A 59 7.59 -0.26 -3.36
C MET A 59 7.15 -0.93 -4.67
N ALA A 60 5.84 -1.01 -4.92
CA ALA A 60 5.30 -1.52 -6.18
C ALA A 60 5.72 -0.64 -7.37
N GLU A 61 5.69 0.69 -7.21
CA GLU A 61 6.15 1.63 -8.24
C GLU A 61 7.64 1.47 -8.53
N LEU A 62 8.48 1.37 -7.50
CA LEU A 62 9.92 1.12 -7.66
C LEU A 62 10.20 -0.21 -8.35
N MET A 63 9.45 -1.27 -8.02
CA MET A 63 9.56 -2.55 -8.71
C MET A 63 9.16 -2.46 -10.19
N ALA A 64 8.11 -1.70 -10.51
CA ALA A 64 7.69 -1.47 -11.89
C ALA A 64 8.77 -0.72 -12.68
N GLN A 65 9.34 0.36 -12.10
CA GLN A 65 10.45 1.10 -12.70
C GLN A 65 11.68 0.21 -12.91
N ASN A 66 12.00 -0.66 -11.94
CA ASN A 66 13.13 -1.58 -12.08
C ASN A 66 12.92 -2.61 -13.21
N ARG A 67 11.69 -3.13 -13.36
CA ARG A 67 11.33 -4.01 -14.48
C ARG A 67 11.46 -3.29 -15.83
N GLU A 68 11.03 -2.05 -15.92
CA GLU A 68 11.18 -1.25 -17.14
C GLU A 68 12.65 -0.96 -17.47
N LEU A 69 13.48 -0.65 -16.48
CA LEU A 69 14.91 -0.47 -16.69
C LEU A 69 15.57 -1.77 -17.17
N ASN A 70 15.20 -2.91 -16.58
CA ASN A 70 15.70 -4.21 -17.01
C ASN A 70 15.26 -4.57 -18.43
N SER A 71 14.02 -4.26 -18.83
CA SER A 71 13.58 -4.49 -20.20
C SER A 71 14.33 -3.62 -21.19
N ARG A 72 14.55 -2.34 -20.87
CA ARG A 72 15.37 -1.43 -21.69
C ARG A 72 16.81 -1.92 -21.81
N LEU A 73 17.42 -2.38 -20.72
CA LEU A 73 18.76 -2.97 -20.74
C LEU A 73 18.83 -4.19 -21.65
N ALA A 74 17.84 -5.08 -21.61
CA ALA A 74 17.77 -6.23 -22.51
C ALA A 74 17.64 -5.81 -23.99
N GLU A 75 16.87 -4.76 -24.28
CA GLU A 75 16.78 -4.19 -25.63
C GLU A 75 18.11 -3.58 -26.09
N TYR A 76 18.81 -2.85 -25.23
CA TYR A 76 20.14 -2.32 -25.52
C TYR A 76 21.14 -3.44 -25.81
N GLN A 77 21.18 -4.48 -24.98
CA GLN A 77 22.04 -5.63 -25.18
C GLN A 77 21.74 -6.35 -26.51
N ARG A 78 20.46 -6.51 -26.87
CA ARG A 78 20.08 -7.05 -28.18
C ARG A 78 20.60 -6.18 -29.32
N ARG A 79 20.42 -4.85 -29.24
CA ARG A 79 20.90 -3.92 -30.26
C ARG A 79 22.42 -3.90 -30.37
N GLU A 80 23.12 -4.03 -29.25
CA GLU A 80 24.59 -4.17 -29.23
C GLU A 80 25.06 -5.48 -29.84
N ALA A 81 24.41 -6.59 -29.54
CA ALA A 81 24.70 -7.89 -30.14
C ALA A 81 24.51 -7.85 -31.68
N VAL A 82 23.43 -7.23 -32.16
CA VAL A 82 23.21 -7.06 -33.62
C VAL A 82 24.26 -6.14 -34.24
N ARG A 83 24.67 -5.06 -33.55
CA ARG A 83 25.80 -4.21 -33.99
C ARG A 83 27.10 -4.98 -34.10
N GLN A 84 27.45 -5.77 -33.08
CA GLN A 84 28.66 -6.56 -33.07
C GLN A 84 28.64 -7.63 -34.17
N ASN A 85 27.50 -8.30 -34.36
CA ASN A 85 27.35 -9.30 -35.41
C ASN A 85 27.45 -8.67 -36.82
N ALA A 86 26.85 -7.51 -37.05
CA ALA A 86 26.97 -6.78 -38.32
C ALA A 86 28.42 -6.34 -38.60
N ALA A 87 29.14 -5.87 -37.58
CA ALA A 87 30.55 -5.50 -37.69
C ALA A 87 31.45 -6.71 -37.99
N GLN A 88 31.17 -7.87 -37.38
CA GLN A 88 31.95 -9.11 -37.60
C GLN A 88 31.67 -9.75 -38.96
N THR A 89 30.42 -9.75 -39.42
CA THR A 89 30.03 -10.36 -40.70
C THR A 89 30.23 -9.45 -41.90
N GLY A 90 30.43 -8.15 -41.70
CA GLY A 90 30.55 -7.17 -42.79
C GLY A 90 29.26 -6.99 -43.60
N GLN A 91 28.13 -7.52 -43.12
CA GLN A 91 26.83 -7.45 -43.76
C GLN A 91 25.82 -6.69 -42.89
N ALA A 92 24.93 -5.94 -43.54
CA ALA A 92 23.89 -5.21 -42.83
C ALA A 92 22.87 -6.18 -42.21
N GLN A 93 22.63 -6.07 -40.90
CA GLN A 93 21.68 -6.94 -40.18
C GLN A 93 20.38 -6.21 -39.85
N LEU A 94 19.26 -6.93 -39.97
CA LEU A 94 17.94 -6.39 -39.67
C LEU A 94 17.79 -6.17 -38.15
N LEU A 95 17.66 -4.91 -37.74
CA LEU A 95 17.51 -4.51 -36.34
C LEU A 95 16.04 -4.56 -35.91
N GLU A 96 15.14 -4.06 -36.77
CA GLU A 96 13.70 -3.97 -36.46
C GLU A 96 12.87 -3.78 -37.74
N VAL A 97 11.69 -4.40 -37.81
CA VAL A 97 10.70 -4.14 -38.87
C VAL A 97 9.59 -3.32 -38.25
N GLN A 98 9.50 -2.05 -38.64
CA GLN A 98 8.44 -1.18 -38.15
C GLN A 98 7.08 -1.56 -38.78
N PRO A 99 5.96 -1.30 -38.08
CA PRO A 99 4.61 -1.67 -38.53
C PRO A 99 4.16 -0.97 -39.83
N ASN A 100 4.85 0.10 -40.24
CA ASN A 100 4.69 0.79 -41.51
C ASN A 100 5.43 0.09 -42.69
N GLY A 101 6.10 -1.05 -42.45
CA GLY A 101 6.85 -1.79 -43.46
C GLY A 101 8.29 -1.31 -43.66
N VAL A 102 8.75 -0.31 -42.91
CA VAL A 102 10.14 0.17 -42.96
C VAL A 102 11.04 -0.78 -42.18
N LYS A 103 12.07 -1.30 -42.86
CA LYS A 103 13.09 -2.16 -42.25
C LYS A 103 14.26 -1.29 -41.79
N VAL A 104 14.58 -1.37 -40.51
CA VAL A 104 15.76 -0.75 -39.92
C VAL A 104 16.89 -1.76 -40.00
N MET A 105 17.93 -1.47 -40.77
CA MET A 105 19.12 -2.31 -40.90
C MET A 105 20.32 -1.64 -40.25
N GLN A 106 21.09 -2.41 -39.48
CA GLN A 106 22.33 -2.00 -38.85
C GLN A 106 23.48 -2.28 -39.81
N GLU A 107 24.21 -1.25 -40.21
CA GLU A 107 25.36 -1.38 -41.10
C GLU A 107 26.63 -1.74 -40.32
N PRO A 108 27.61 -2.42 -40.97
CA PRO A 108 28.86 -2.84 -40.34
C PRO A 108 29.71 -1.69 -39.81
N HIS A 109 29.56 -0.50 -40.40
CA HIS A 109 30.32 0.70 -40.06
C HIS A 109 29.68 1.53 -38.94
N GLY A 110 28.62 1.00 -38.30
CA GLY A 110 27.91 1.66 -37.20
C GLY A 110 26.71 2.54 -37.62
N GLY A 111 26.48 2.70 -38.92
CA GLY A 111 25.31 3.40 -39.46
C GLY A 111 24.01 2.60 -39.32
N VAL A 112 22.87 3.28 -39.37
CA VAL A 112 21.53 2.66 -39.41
C VAL A 112 20.87 3.06 -40.72
N ARG A 113 20.55 2.08 -41.57
CA ARG A 113 19.89 2.28 -42.86
C ARG A 113 18.42 1.94 -42.75
N TYR A 114 17.56 2.88 -43.15
CA TYR A 114 16.13 2.66 -43.27
C TYR A 114 15.84 2.24 -44.71
N THR A 115 15.23 1.06 -44.90
CA THR A 115 14.75 0.62 -46.21
C THR A 115 13.23 0.50 -46.18
N GLY A 116 12.57 1.46 -46.82
CA GLY A 116 11.12 1.46 -47.06
C GLY A 116 10.80 0.87 -48.43
N ARG A 117 9.56 0.38 -48.58
CA ARG A 117 9.04 -0.09 -49.85
C ARG A 117 8.66 1.08 -50.76
#